data_AF-A0A645H1H6-F1
#
_entry.id   AF-A0A645H1H6-F1
#
_cell.length_a   1.000
_cell.length_b   1.000
_cell.length_c   1.000
_cell.angle_alpha   90.00
_cell.angle_beta   90.00
_cell.angle_gamma   90.00
#
_symmetry.space_group_name_H-M   'P 1'
#
loop_
_entity.id
_entity.type
_entity.pdbx_description
1 polymer ?
#
loop_
_entity_poly.entity_id
_entity_poly.type
_entity_poly.pdbx_seq_one_letter_code
_entity_poly.pdbx_strand_id
1 'polypeptide(L)'
;MICAAADKLNGPLRAKVFQALKDAALSGTGILYATADGEPVMAFADRVLLLSRGRIIQEGSPEELCELPLSEKAALMCGGFILIRGQAAAVKGDKLLFSSDGLSIPCRSELWLTPGEPLTLCLRHRWLEWSKEADSSFSPPLRAKLLQADPCPAGHRLSFQLTNGLRFTLEREVLPASRRQPGENYYVRWDMDKAILLRPDVEEKQ
;
A
#
# COMPACT_ATOMS: atom_id res chain seq x y z
N MET A 1 -20.55 -9.92 20.19
CA MET A 1 -19.10 -9.76 20.05
C MET A 1 -18.50 -11.12 19.81
N ILE A 2 -18.03 -11.39 18.59
CA ILE A 2 -17.37 -12.64 18.24
C ILE A 2 -15.87 -12.34 18.25
N CYS A 3 -15.20 -12.63 19.37
CA CYS A 3 -13.75 -12.71 19.43
C CYS A 3 -13.35 -14.08 18.86
N ALA A 4 -13.29 -14.21 17.54
CA ALA A 4 -12.99 -15.51 16.98
C ALA A 4 -11.49 -15.75 16.92
N ALA A 5 -11.07 -16.85 17.53
CA ALA A 5 -9.88 -17.61 17.15
C ALA A 5 -9.96 -18.17 15.70
N ALA A 6 -10.68 -17.50 14.80
CA ALA A 6 -10.87 -17.88 13.40
C ALA A 6 -9.58 -17.77 12.60
N ASP A 7 -8.63 -16.95 13.05
CA ASP A 7 -7.28 -16.85 12.50
C ASP A 7 -6.53 -18.20 12.56
N LYS A 8 -6.97 -19.16 13.41
CA LYS A 8 -6.39 -20.51 13.52
C LYS A 8 -7.12 -21.57 12.71
N LEU A 9 -8.17 -21.22 11.96
CA LEU A 9 -8.95 -22.17 11.17
C LEU A 9 -8.33 -22.35 9.78
N ASN A 10 -8.43 -23.57 9.22
CA ASN A 10 -7.99 -23.82 7.85
C ASN A 10 -8.89 -23.08 6.82
N GLY A 11 -8.34 -22.78 5.63
CA GLY A 11 -9.00 -21.94 4.62
C GLY A 11 -10.48 -22.29 4.31
N PRO A 12 -10.83 -23.56 4.07
CA PRO A 12 -12.22 -23.95 3.78
C PRO A 12 -13.19 -23.72 4.94
N LEU A 13 -12.75 -23.97 6.18
CA LEU A 13 -13.59 -23.76 7.36
C LEU A 13 -13.73 -22.27 7.67
N ARG A 14 -12.65 -21.50 7.49
CA ARG A 14 -12.65 -20.03 7.59
C ARG A 14 -13.69 -19.42 6.64
N ALA A 15 -13.73 -19.86 5.39
CA ALA A 15 -14.70 -19.38 4.39
C ALA A 15 -16.15 -19.67 4.80
N LYS A 16 -16.44 -20.85 5.35
CA LYS A 16 -17.80 -21.20 5.84
C LYS A 16 -18.24 -20.33 7.01
N VAL A 17 -17.34 -20.08 7.96
CA VAL A 17 -17.63 -19.18 9.10
C VAL A 17 -17.95 -17.78 8.59
N PHE A 18 -17.13 -17.23 7.69
CA PHE A 18 -17.38 -15.90 7.13
C PHE A 18 -18.68 -15.83 6.32
N GLN A 19 -19.03 -16.88 5.58
CA GLN A 19 -20.32 -16.91 4.88
C GLN A 19 -21.49 -16.86 5.87
N ALA A 20 -21.44 -17.64 6.96
CA ALA A 20 -22.48 -17.60 7.99
C ALA A 20 -22.58 -16.23 8.69
N LEU A 21 -21.44 -15.55 8.90
CA LEU A 21 -21.43 -14.19 9.44
C LEU A 21 -22.07 -13.19 8.46
N LYS A 22 -21.78 -13.30 7.16
CA LYS A 22 -22.42 -12.49 6.13
C LYS A 22 -23.93 -12.71 6.11
N ASP A 23 -24.39 -13.95 6.12
CA ASP A 23 -25.81 -14.28 6.09
C ASP A 23 -26.55 -13.74 7.33
N ALA A 24 -25.92 -13.81 8.50
CA ALA A 24 -26.45 -13.24 9.74
C ALA A 24 -26.47 -11.70 9.73
N ALA A 25 -25.46 -11.05 9.16
CA ALA A 25 -25.45 -9.60 8.99
C ALA A 25 -26.58 -9.15 8.04
N LEU A 26 -26.76 -9.85 6.92
CA LEU A 26 -27.83 -9.58 5.95
C LEU A 26 -29.24 -9.78 6.53
N SER A 27 -29.40 -10.62 7.56
CA SER A 27 -30.67 -10.79 8.27
C SER A 27 -30.93 -9.74 9.36
N GLY A 28 -30.03 -8.75 9.50
CA GLY A 28 -30.16 -7.64 10.45
C GLY A 28 -29.45 -7.84 11.78
N THR A 29 -28.58 -8.87 11.90
CA THR A 29 -27.80 -9.07 13.13
C THR A 29 -26.61 -8.13 13.16
N GLY A 30 -26.48 -7.32 14.23
CA GLY A 30 -25.27 -6.53 14.47
C GLY A 30 -24.08 -7.40 14.87
N ILE A 31 -23.01 -7.38 14.09
CA ILE A 31 -21.80 -8.18 14.34
C ILE A 31 -20.63 -7.26 14.67
N LEU A 32 -19.99 -7.51 15.82
CA LEU A 32 -18.68 -6.98 16.15
C LEU A 32 -17.66 -8.11 16.01
N TYR A 33 -16.73 -7.93 15.07
CA TYR A 33 -15.65 -8.87 14.77
C TYR A 33 -14.30 -8.20 15.03
N ALA A 34 -13.43 -8.88 15.79
CA ALA A 34 -12.09 -8.39 16.12
C ALA A 34 -11.05 -9.44 15.69
N THR A 35 -10.05 -9.02 14.92
CA THR A 35 -8.98 -9.86 14.38
C THR A 35 -7.68 -9.07 14.28
N ALA A 36 -6.56 -9.79 14.23
CA ALA A 36 -5.25 -9.23 13.91
C ALA A 36 -4.93 -9.31 12.40
N ASP A 37 -5.70 -10.09 11.63
CA ASP A 37 -5.58 -10.21 10.17
C ASP A 37 -6.59 -9.29 9.49
N GLY A 38 -6.09 -8.33 8.72
CA GLY A 38 -6.93 -7.36 8.00
C GLY A 38 -7.66 -7.94 6.80
N GLU A 39 -7.11 -8.97 6.15
CA GLU A 39 -7.62 -9.49 4.87
C GLU A 39 -9.11 -9.85 4.92
N PRO A 40 -9.60 -10.58 5.94
CA PRO A 40 -11.01 -10.93 6.01
C PRO A 40 -11.91 -9.71 6.22
N VAL A 41 -11.51 -8.78 7.09
CA VAL A 41 -12.30 -7.59 7.42
C VAL A 41 -12.51 -6.72 6.18
N MET A 42 -11.48 -6.59 5.33
CA MET A 42 -11.58 -5.83 4.09
C MET A 42 -12.59 -6.41 3.09
N ALA A 43 -12.91 -7.69 3.18
CA ALA A 43 -13.78 -8.38 2.23
C ALA A 43 -15.27 -8.34 2.58
N PHE A 44 -15.66 -7.91 3.78
CA PHE A 44 -17.07 -7.96 4.19
C PHE A 44 -17.52 -6.96 5.25
N ALA A 45 -16.62 -6.26 5.92
CA ALA A 45 -17.04 -5.31 6.96
C ALA A 45 -17.69 -4.07 6.32
N ASP A 46 -18.81 -3.62 6.89
CA ASP A 46 -19.39 -2.32 6.53
C ASP A 46 -18.52 -1.16 7.04
N ARG A 47 -17.89 -1.36 8.21
CA ARG A 47 -17.04 -0.38 8.90
C ARG A 47 -15.86 -1.07 9.56
N VAL A 48 -14.72 -0.42 9.52
CA VAL A 48 -13.46 -0.87 10.09
C VAL A 48 -12.97 0.15 11.10
N LEU A 49 -12.67 -0.33 12.31
CA LEU A 49 -11.96 0.42 13.33
C LEU A 49 -10.55 -0.15 13.40
N LEU A 50 -9.55 0.63 12.97
CA LEU A 50 -8.16 0.25 13.12
C LEU A 50 -7.66 0.73 14.47
N LEU A 51 -7.33 -0.22 15.35
CA LEU A 51 -6.80 0.07 16.69
C LEU A 51 -5.30 -0.17 16.75
N SER A 52 -4.60 0.73 17.43
CA SER A 52 -3.19 0.56 17.81
C SER A 52 -2.99 1.11 19.22
N ARG A 53 -2.40 0.30 20.11
CA ARG A 53 -2.12 0.67 21.51
C ARG A 53 -3.33 1.23 22.25
N GLY A 54 -4.49 0.60 22.06
CA GLY A 54 -5.75 0.99 22.71
C GLY A 54 -6.37 2.29 22.17
N ARG A 55 -5.85 2.86 21.08
CA ARG A 55 -6.42 4.04 20.41
C ARG A 55 -6.88 3.67 19.01
N ILE A 56 -8.01 4.22 18.59
CA ILE A 56 -8.44 4.17 17.20
C ILE A 56 -7.52 5.11 16.42
N ILE A 57 -6.80 4.57 15.44
CA ILE A 57 -5.90 5.34 14.58
C ILE A 57 -6.54 5.71 13.24
N GLN A 58 -7.53 4.93 12.80
CA GLN A 58 -8.36 5.24 11.64
C GLN A 58 -9.70 4.51 11.74
N GLU A 59 -10.74 5.14 11.22
CA GLU A 59 -12.10 4.60 11.12
C GLU A 59 -12.67 4.94 9.74
N GLY A 60 -13.42 4.01 9.15
CA GLY A 60 -14.06 4.19 7.84
C GLY A 60 -14.51 2.86 7.24
N SER A 61 -14.98 2.90 5.99
CA SER A 61 -15.22 1.68 5.22
C SER A 61 -13.89 1.03 4.78
N PRO A 62 -13.87 -0.27 4.45
CA PRO A 62 -12.70 -0.92 3.85
C PRO A 62 -12.13 -0.16 2.65
N GLU A 63 -13.01 0.37 1.80
CA GLU A 63 -12.63 1.13 0.62
C GLU A 63 -11.89 2.42 1.02
N GLU A 64 -12.47 3.22 1.91
CA GLU A 64 -11.87 4.47 2.40
C GLU A 64 -10.49 4.24 3.03
N LEU A 65 -10.35 3.21 3.86
CA LEU A 65 -9.06 2.85 4.48
C LEU A 65 -8.00 2.47 3.44
N CYS A 66 -8.40 1.82 2.36
CA CYS A 66 -7.50 1.33 1.32
C CYS A 66 -7.28 2.28 0.15
N GLU A 67 -8.09 3.34 0.05
CA GLU A 67 -7.84 4.46 -0.85
C GLU A 67 -6.95 5.51 -0.20
N LEU A 68 -7.24 5.89 1.05
CA LEU A 68 -6.54 6.93 1.79
C LEU A 68 -6.15 6.45 3.20
N PRO A 69 -5.13 5.56 3.32
CA PRO A 69 -4.59 5.21 4.62
C PRO A 69 -4.03 6.44 5.33
N LEU A 70 -4.32 6.59 6.63
CA LEU A 70 -3.82 7.70 7.47
C LEU A 70 -2.60 7.31 8.32
N SER A 71 -2.15 6.06 8.24
CA SER A 71 -1.00 5.52 8.98
C SER A 71 -0.33 4.37 8.22
N GLU A 72 0.94 4.07 8.53
CA GLU A 72 1.64 2.92 7.92
C GLU A 72 0.88 1.62 8.21
N LYS A 73 0.36 1.48 9.43
CA LYS A 73 -0.48 0.34 9.82
C LYS A 73 -1.72 0.17 8.95
N ALA A 74 -2.41 1.27 8.60
CA ALA A 74 -3.57 1.21 7.72
C ALA A 74 -3.17 0.77 6.30
N ALA A 75 -2.09 1.35 5.75
CA ALA A 75 -1.57 0.96 4.44
C ALA A 75 -1.14 -0.52 4.39
N LEU A 76 -0.46 -1.00 5.44
CA LEU A 76 -0.06 -2.40 5.57
C LEU A 76 -1.25 -3.35 5.67
N MET A 77 -2.27 -2.98 6.45
CA MET A 77 -3.49 -3.78 6.63
C MET A 77 -4.27 -3.92 5.31
N CYS A 78 -4.38 -2.85 4.53
CA CYS A 78 -5.01 -2.88 3.22
C CYS A 78 -4.23 -3.69 2.18
N GLY A 79 -2.92 -3.81 2.39
CA GLY A 79 -2.02 -4.42 1.43
C GLY A 79 -1.89 -3.63 0.15
N GLY A 80 -0.96 -4.07 -0.69
CA GLY A 80 -0.76 -3.51 -2.02
C GLY A 80 -0.15 -2.09 -2.07
N PHE A 81 0.40 -1.62 -0.96
CA PHE A 81 1.21 -0.41 -0.89
C PHE A 81 2.69 -0.73 -0.84
N ILE A 82 3.47 0.14 -1.44
CA ILE A 82 4.93 0.21 -1.35
C ILE A 82 5.22 1.35 -0.38
N LEU A 83 5.84 1.02 0.74
CA LEU A 83 6.23 1.98 1.76
C LEU A 83 7.71 2.31 1.59
N ILE A 84 8.01 3.59 1.38
CA ILE A 84 9.38 4.10 1.25
C ILE A 84 9.61 5.07 2.41
N ARG A 85 10.50 4.71 3.33
CA ARG A 85 10.87 5.58 4.46
C ARG A 85 11.94 6.57 4.04
N GLY A 86 11.82 7.81 4.49
CA GLY A 86 12.72 8.89 4.12
C GLY A 86 12.40 10.17 4.89
N GLN A 87 12.67 11.31 4.27
CA GLN A 87 12.49 12.62 4.89
C GLN A 87 12.12 13.69 3.86
N ALA A 88 11.51 14.79 4.32
CA ALA A 88 11.29 15.98 3.50
C ALA A 88 12.63 16.73 3.28
N ALA A 89 13.29 16.56 2.14
CA ALA A 89 14.54 17.27 1.85
C ALA A 89 14.32 18.78 1.63
N ALA A 90 13.20 19.16 1.03
CA ALA A 90 12.80 20.55 0.86
C ALA A 90 11.28 20.65 0.83
N VAL A 91 10.74 21.73 1.38
CA VAL A 91 9.29 22.02 1.41
C VAL A 91 9.08 23.45 0.91
N LYS A 92 8.14 23.62 -0.02
CA LYS A 92 7.74 24.94 -0.56
C LYS A 92 6.22 24.93 -0.83
N GLY A 93 5.45 25.44 0.13
CA GLY A 93 3.99 25.41 0.06
C GLY A 93 3.48 23.97 0.13
N ASP A 94 2.66 23.57 -0.84
CA ASP A 94 2.09 22.23 -1.00
C ASP A 94 3.06 21.24 -1.67
N LYS A 95 4.20 21.71 -2.18
CA LYS A 95 5.20 20.89 -2.86
C LYS A 95 6.34 20.54 -1.92
N LEU A 96 6.79 19.30 -1.98
CA LEU A 96 7.97 18.85 -1.27
C LEU A 96 8.85 17.97 -2.16
N LEU A 97 10.13 17.94 -1.83
CA LEU A 97 11.06 16.96 -2.34
C LEU A 97 11.30 15.91 -1.25
N PHE A 98 10.75 14.72 -1.43
CA PHE A 98 10.99 13.58 -0.57
C PHE A 98 12.34 12.94 -0.93
N SER A 99 13.16 12.63 0.08
CA SER A 99 14.45 11.97 -0.10
C SER A 99 14.53 10.69 0.72
N SER A 100 15.01 9.63 0.07
CA SER A 100 15.20 8.31 0.69
C SER A 100 16.36 7.60 -0.02
N ASP A 101 17.46 7.33 0.70
CA ASP A 101 18.59 6.51 0.23
C ASP A 101 19.05 6.83 -1.21
N GLY A 102 19.24 8.11 -1.51
CA GLY A 102 19.69 8.59 -2.82
C GLY A 102 18.58 8.76 -3.87
N LEU A 103 17.34 8.40 -3.57
CA LEU A 103 16.16 8.78 -4.35
C LEU A 103 15.73 10.19 -3.97
N SER A 104 15.31 10.96 -4.99
CA SER A 104 14.70 12.28 -4.84
C SER A 104 13.39 12.29 -5.60
N ILE A 105 12.29 12.40 -4.87
CA ILE A 105 10.94 12.21 -5.37
C ILE A 105 10.12 13.47 -5.06
N PRO A 106 9.68 14.23 -6.07
CA PRO A 106 8.75 15.33 -5.86
C PRO A 106 7.38 14.77 -5.52
N CYS A 107 6.80 15.28 -4.45
CA CYS A 107 5.46 14.92 -3.98
C CYS A 107 4.67 16.20 -3.70
N ARG A 108 3.34 16.06 -3.65
CA ARG A 108 2.46 17.07 -3.05
C ARG A 108 1.94 16.59 -1.71
N SER A 109 1.76 17.52 -0.78
CA SER A 109 1.16 17.24 0.52
C SER A 109 0.44 18.47 1.03
N GLU A 110 -0.72 18.24 1.65
CA GLU A 110 -1.44 19.25 2.43
C GLU A 110 -0.95 19.31 3.89
N LEU A 111 -0.06 18.39 4.29
CA LEU A 111 0.52 18.39 5.62
C LEU A 111 1.43 19.60 5.81
N TRP A 112 1.36 20.21 6.99
CA TRP A 112 2.40 21.14 7.42
C TRP A 112 3.66 20.35 7.75
N LEU A 113 4.64 20.44 6.85
CA LEU A 113 5.91 19.71 6.92
C LEU A 113 7.08 20.67 7.07
N THR A 114 8.11 20.21 7.77
CA THR A 114 9.39 20.91 7.90
C THR A 114 10.51 20.17 7.16
N PRO A 115 11.48 20.87 6.53
CA PRO A 115 12.64 20.20 5.95
C PRO A 115 13.40 19.39 7.02
N GLY A 116 13.75 18.16 6.69
CA GLY A 116 14.37 17.17 7.60
C GLY A 116 13.36 16.30 8.37
N GLU A 117 12.06 16.60 8.31
CA GLU A 117 11.04 15.80 8.99
C GLU A 117 10.98 14.37 8.40
N PRO A 118 11.03 13.32 9.22
CA PRO A 118 10.94 11.95 8.75
C PRO A 118 9.53 11.66 8.24
N LEU A 119 9.44 11.01 7.08
CA LEU A 119 8.19 10.73 6.40
C LEU A 119 8.24 9.34 5.76
N THR A 120 7.07 8.77 5.56
CA THR A 120 6.88 7.55 4.79
C THR A 120 6.02 7.85 3.58
N LEU A 121 6.58 7.61 2.40
CA LEU A 121 5.90 7.69 1.13
C LEU A 121 5.21 6.37 0.85
N CYS A 122 3.88 6.40 0.72
CA CYS A 122 3.02 5.27 0.40
C CYS A 122 2.56 5.36 -1.05
N LEU A 123 2.97 4.37 -1.86
CA LEU A 123 2.58 4.26 -3.26
C LEU A 123 1.84 2.96 -3.49
N ARG A 124 0.63 3.02 -4.03
CA ARG A 124 -0.11 1.80 -4.39
C ARG A 124 0.51 1.17 -5.63
N HIS A 125 0.77 -0.14 -5.61
CA HIS A 125 1.40 -0.83 -6.75
C HIS A 125 0.63 -0.61 -8.07
N ARG A 126 -0.70 -0.49 -8.00
CA ARG A 126 -1.55 -0.33 -9.18
C ARG A 126 -1.37 1.01 -9.88
N TRP A 127 -0.90 2.04 -9.17
CA TRP A 127 -0.64 3.37 -9.72
C TRP A 127 0.72 3.46 -10.42
N LEU A 128 1.59 2.48 -10.20
CA LEU A 128 2.91 2.45 -10.82
C LEU A 128 2.81 2.00 -12.27
N GLU A 129 3.19 2.88 -13.17
CA GLU A 129 3.48 2.58 -14.55
C GLU A 129 4.98 2.37 -14.73
N TRP A 130 5.37 1.64 -15.77
CA TRP A 130 6.77 1.51 -16.12
C TRP A 130 6.98 1.55 -17.63
N SER A 131 8.14 2.06 -18.04
CA SER A 131 8.55 2.23 -19.44
C SER A 131 10.03 1.93 -19.62
N LYS A 132 10.46 1.60 -20.84
CA LYS A 132 11.90 1.56 -21.19
C LYS A 132 12.48 2.95 -21.42
N GLU A 133 11.63 3.87 -21.88
CA GLU A 133 12.01 5.25 -22.15
C GLU A 133 11.84 6.10 -20.89
N ALA A 134 12.79 7.01 -20.68
CA ALA A 134 12.70 8.01 -19.63
C ALA A 134 11.74 9.10 -20.11
N ASP A 135 10.49 9.01 -19.67
CA ASP A 135 9.48 10.05 -19.88
C ASP A 135 9.26 10.79 -18.55
N SER A 136 9.51 12.10 -18.55
CA SER A 136 9.40 12.98 -17.38
C SER A 136 8.02 13.64 -17.23
N SER A 137 7.03 13.22 -18.02
CA SER A 137 5.71 13.88 -18.05
C SER A 137 4.91 13.80 -16.75
N PHE A 138 5.16 12.80 -15.89
CA PHE A 138 4.36 12.54 -14.68
C PHE A 138 5.17 12.70 -13.38
N SER A 139 6.33 12.04 -13.28
CA SER A 139 7.25 12.10 -12.14
C SER A 139 8.68 11.94 -12.67
N PRO A 140 9.74 12.35 -11.92
CA PRO A 140 11.08 11.96 -12.29
C PRO A 140 11.15 10.43 -12.32
N PRO A 141 11.61 9.85 -13.44
CA PRO A 141 11.49 8.43 -13.66
C PRO A 141 12.45 7.69 -12.72
N LEU A 142 11.90 6.87 -11.83
CA LEU A 142 12.70 6.08 -10.91
C LEU A 142 13.28 4.87 -11.65
N ARG A 143 14.60 4.73 -11.63
CA ARG A 143 15.28 3.58 -12.23
C ARG A 143 15.01 2.34 -11.40
N ALA A 144 14.53 1.30 -12.06
CA ALA A 144 14.23 0.01 -11.47
C ALA A 144 14.74 -1.11 -12.37
N LYS A 145 15.41 -2.11 -11.79
CA LYS A 145 15.79 -3.34 -12.48
C LYS A 145 14.67 -4.36 -12.34
N LEU A 146 14.22 -4.93 -13.47
CA LEU A 146 13.29 -6.05 -13.43
C LEU A 146 14.05 -7.31 -12.98
N LEU A 147 13.71 -7.87 -11.82
CA LEU A 147 14.36 -9.07 -11.30
C LEU A 147 13.71 -10.35 -11.84
N GLN A 148 12.39 -10.38 -11.91
CA GLN A 148 11.63 -11.56 -12.29
C GLN A 148 10.28 -11.19 -12.88
N ALA A 149 9.76 -12.04 -13.77
CA ALA A 149 8.46 -11.90 -14.39
C ALA A 149 7.80 -13.28 -14.48
N ASP A 150 6.91 -13.59 -13.54
CA ASP A 150 6.25 -14.89 -13.44
C ASP A 150 4.78 -14.80 -13.86
N PRO A 151 4.24 -15.80 -14.58
CA PRO A 151 2.80 -15.90 -14.77
C PRO A 151 2.10 -16.23 -13.44
N CYS A 152 0.96 -15.60 -13.20
CA CYS A 152 0.08 -15.89 -12.07
C CYS A 152 -1.39 -15.92 -12.52
N PRO A 153 -2.33 -16.46 -11.72
CA PRO A 153 -3.75 -16.48 -12.09
C PRO A 153 -4.34 -15.09 -12.41
N ALA A 154 -3.78 -14.03 -11.83
CA ALA A 154 -4.17 -12.63 -12.07
C ALA A 154 -3.43 -11.97 -13.25
N GLY A 155 -2.70 -12.76 -14.06
CA GLY A 155 -1.90 -12.29 -15.21
C GLY A 155 -0.41 -12.53 -15.00
N HIS A 156 0.33 -11.46 -14.74
CA HIS A 156 1.77 -11.52 -14.53
C HIS A 156 2.19 -10.77 -13.27
N ARG A 157 3.04 -11.43 -12.49
CA ARG A 157 3.71 -10.87 -11.32
C ARG A 157 5.12 -10.44 -11.70
N LEU A 158 5.41 -9.15 -11.56
CA LEU A 158 6.69 -8.55 -11.90
C LEU A 158 7.36 -8.05 -10.63
N SER A 159 8.60 -8.48 -10.39
CA SER A 159 9.40 -8.05 -9.25
C SER A 159 10.44 -7.05 -9.72
N PHE A 160 10.39 -5.83 -9.20
CA PHE A 160 11.33 -4.75 -9.51
C PHE A 160 12.22 -4.43 -8.31
N GLN A 161 13.43 -3.98 -8.58
CA GLN A 161 14.35 -3.43 -7.58
C GLN A 161 14.77 -2.02 -7.96
N LEU A 162 14.48 -1.04 -7.11
CA LEU A 162 14.95 0.33 -7.25
C LEU A 162 16.46 0.45 -6.99
N THR A 163 17.06 1.56 -7.40
CA THR A 163 18.49 1.84 -7.21
C THR A 163 18.92 1.91 -5.75
N ASN A 164 18.01 2.26 -4.82
CA ASN A 164 18.27 2.21 -3.39
C ASN A 164 18.16 0.79 -2.79
N GLY A 165 17.89 -0.22 -3.62
CA GLY A 165 17.76 -1.62 -3.21
C GLY A 165 16.35 -2.04 -2.83
N LEU A 166 15.40 -1.10 -2.71
CA LEU A 166 13.99 -1.40 -2.39
C LEU A 166 13.37 -2.29 -3.46
N ARG A 167 12.73 -3.38 -3.01
CA ARG A 167 12.06 -4.33 -3.89
C ARG A 167 10.56 -4.18 -3.77
N PHE A 168 9.87 -4.21 -4.89
CA PHE A 168 8.42 -4.21 -4.91
C PHE A 168 7.90 -5.09 -6.04
N THR A 169 6.66 -5.53 -5.87
CA THR A 169 5.99 -6.43 -6.79
C THR A 169 4.77 -5.74 -7.40
N LEU A 170 4.64 -5.84 -8.71
CA LEU A 170 3.48 -5.38 -9.46
C LEU A 170 2.74 -6.60 -10.03
N GLU A 171 1.41 -6.53 -10.03
CA GLU A 171 0.57 -7.51 -10.71
C GLU A 171 -0.20 -6.83 -11.84
N ARG A 172 -0.14 -7.43 -13.03
CA ARG A 172 -0.71 -6.86 -14.25
C ARG A 172 -1.34 -7.95 -15.10
N GLU A 173 -2.60 -7.76 -15.43
CA GLU A 173 -3.38 -8.67 -16.25
C GLU A 173 -2.84 -8.76 -17.68
N VAL A 174 -2.52 -7.60 -18.27
CA VAL A 174 -1.96 -7.49 -19.62
C VAL A 174 -0.56 -6.91 -19.55
N LEU A 175 0.42 -7.67 -20.06
CA LEU A 175 1.75 -7.15 -20.32
C LEU A 175 1.74 -6.37 -21.65
N PRO A 176 2.28 -5.13 -21.70
CA PRO A 176 2.48 -4.47 -22.98
C PRO A 176 3.39 -5.32 -23.88
N ALA A 177 3.12 -5.33 -25.20
CA ALA A 177 3.63 -6.29 -26.20
C ALA A 177 5.17 -6.42 -26.33
N SER A 178 5.93 -5.49 -25.76
CA SER A 178 7.39 -5.56 -25.74
C SER A 178 7.87 -6.69 -24.82
N ARG A 179 8.51 -7.71 -25.41
CA ARG A 179 9.17 -8.82 -24.71
C ARG A 179 10.11 -8.25 -23.63
N ARG A 180 9.84 -8.57 -22.36
CA ARG A 180 10.63 -8.09 -21.22
C ARG A 180 11.55 -9.20 -20.74
N GLN A 181 12.82 -8.89 -20.57
CA GLN A 181 13.78 -9.84 -20.02
C GLN A 181 14.12 -9.46 -18.57
N PRO A 182 14.04 -10.42 -17.63
CA PRO A 182 14.65 -10.25 -16.32
C PRO A 182 16.11 -9.79 -16.47
N GLY A 183 16.50 -8.80 -15.68
CA GLY A 183 17.83 -8.17 -15.73
C GLY A 183 17.87 -6.81 -16.42
N GLU A 184 16.85 -6.46 -17.21
CA GLU A 184 16.78 -5.15 -17.87
C GLU A 184 16.40 -4.02 -16.91
N ASN A 185 16.86 -2.80 -17.23
CA ASN A 185 16.50 -1.58 -16.53
C ASN A 185 15.22 -0.98 -17.15
N TYR A 186 14.33 -0.55 -16.27
CA TYR A 186 13.09 0.13 -16.57
C TYR A 186 13.01 1.42 -15.75
N TYR A 187 12.15 2.31 -16.19
CA TYR A 187 11.76 3.50 -15.46
C TYR A 187 10.36 3.29 -14.91
N VAL A 188 10.18 3.57 -13.62
CA VAL A 188 8.92 3.47 -12.91
C VAL A 188 8.44 4.87 -12.62
N ARG A 189 7.15 5.11 -12.87
CA ARG A 189 6.51 6.42 -12.75
C ARG A 189 5.12 6.29 -12.18
N TRP A 190 4.61 7.40 -11.65
CA TRP A 190 3.25 7.52 -11.18
C TRP A 190 2.83 8.99 -11.21
N ASP A 191 1.54 9.21 -11.02
CA ASP A 191 0.98 10.54 -10.86
C ASP A 191 1.33 11.09 -9.46
N MET A 192 2.02 12.22 -9.41
CA MET A 192 2.46 12.85 -8.15
C MET A 192 1.30 13.13 -7.18
N ASP A 193 0.10 13.35 -7.69
CA ASP A 193 -1.09 13.64 -6.88
C ASP A 193 -1.67 12.40 -6.20
N LYS A 194 -1.22 11.20 -6.61
CA LYS A 194 -1.62 9.92 -5.99
C LYS A 194 -0.66 9.47 -4.90
N ALA A 195 0.48 10.14 -4.72
CA ALA A 195 1.42 9.79 -3.66
C ALA A 195 0.83 10.18 -2.29
N ILE A 196 0.75 9.21 -1.38
CA ILE A 196 0.30 9.46 -0.01
C ILE A 196 1.53 9.62 0.87
N LEU A 197 1.59 10.70 1.63
CA LEU A 197 2.66 10.97 2.59
C LEU A 197 2.14 10.82 3.99
N LEU A 198 2.80 9.97 4.76
CA LEU A 198 2.47 9.67 6.14
C LEU A 198 3.62 10.10 7.04
N ARG A 199 3.28 10.56 8.24
CA ARG A 199 4.27 10.59 9.31
C ARG A 199 4.55 9.15 9.74
N PRO A 200 5.81 8.80 10.04
CA PRO A 200 6.13 7.48 10.54
C PRO A 200 5.34 7.22 11.82
N ASP A 201 4.79 6.02 11.94
CA ASP A 201 4.15 5.60 13.18
C ASP A 201 5.20 5.64 14.30
N VAL A 202 4.86 6.25 15.43
CA VAL A 202 5.78 6.32 16.58
C VAL A 202 5.99 4.90 17.13
N GLU A 203 7.10 4.27 16.74
CA GLU A 203 7.61 3.08 17.39
C GLU A 203 8.21 3.48 18.75
N GLU A 204 7.40 3.61 19.80
CA GLU A 204 7.99 3.52 21.14
C GLU A 204 8.53 2.10 21.28
N LYS A 205 9.86 1.97 21.37
CA LYS A 205 10.53 0.75 21.78
C LYS A 205 9.89 0.27 23.08
N GLN A 206 9.33 -0.95 23.05
CA GLN A 206 8.97 -1.68 24.26
C GLN A 206 10.24 -2.10 25.00
#